data_AF-A0A6I7NQ50-F1
#
_entry.id   AF-A0A6I7NQ50-F1
#
_cell.length_a   1.000
_cell.length_b   1.000
_cell.length_c   1.000
_cell.angle_alpha   90.00
_cell.angle_beta   90.00
_cell.angle_gamma   90.00
#
_symmetry.space_group_name_H-M   'P 1'
#
loop_
_entity.id
_entity.type
_entity.pdbx_description
1 polymer ?
#
loop_
_entity_poly.entity_id
_entity_poly.type
_entity_poly.pdbx_seq_one_letter_code
_entity_poly.pdbx_strand_id
1 'polypeptide(L)'
;MKAFFSILIFSWVLTLFMPWWSLFIPALFIGAWLINRGLPAFIIGFFGSGLAWFIHAFYIHFSNDGILTTRIADMIGTGSPWVVLLLTFIIGGIPGGLGAITGCLIKMNLKRRAVPDTATN
;
A
#
# COMPACT_ATOMS: atom_id res chain seq x y z
N MET A 1 -12.89 6.26 2.65
CA MET A 1 -12.22 6.96 3.77
C MET A 1 -11.77 6.00 4.87
N LYS A 2 -12.65 5.25 5.56
CA LYS A 2 -12.25 4.32 6.63
C LYS A 2 -11.12 3.34 6.22
N ALA A 3 -11.29 2.66 5.08
CA ALA A 3 -10.29 1.73 4.55
C ALA A 3 -8.90 2.37 4.31
N PHE A 4 -8.86 3.64 3.86
CA PHE A 4 -7.61 4.34 3.61
C PHE A 4 -6.82 4.55 4.90
N PHE A 5 -7.47 5.12 5.92
CA PHE A 5 -6.81 5.36 7.22
C PHE A 5 -6.43 4.05 7.91
N SER A 6 -7.25 3.00 7.80
CA SER A 6 -6.88 1.68 8.32
C SER A 6 -5.63 1.13 7.65
N ILE A 7 -5.56 1.12 6.31
CA ILE A 7 -4.36 0.64 5.58
C ILE A 7 -3.16 1.48 5.97
N LEU A 8 -3.28 2.82 6.00
CA LEU A 8 -2.17 3.70 6.34
C LEU A 8 -1.60 3.39 7.73
N ILE A 9 -2.45 3.32 8.76
CA ILE A 9 -2.01 3.09 10.14
C ILE A 9 -1.43 1.69 10.31
N PHE A 10 -2.12 0.66 9.83
CA PHE A 10 -1.64 -0.71 9.98
C PHE A 10 -0.37 -0.98 9.16
N SER A 11 -0.28 -0.47 7.93
CA SER A 11 0.94 -0.55 7.12
C SER A 11 2.12 0.12 7.82
N TRP A 12 1.93 1.33 8.35
CA TRP A 12 2.99 2.06 9.04
C TRP A 12 3.50 1.31 10.28
N VAL A 13 2.59 0.82 11.13
CA VAL A 13 2.95 0.03 12.33
C VAL A 13 3.67 -1.26 11.93
N LEU A 14 3.20 -1.96 10.90
CA LEU A 14 3.76 -3.24 10.52
C LEU A 14 5.18 -3.11 9.94
N THR A 15 5.45 -2.05 9.18
CA THR A 15 6.81 -1.75 8.69
C THR A 15 7.84 -1.44 9.78
N LEU A 16 7.42 -1.18 11.03
CA LEU A 16 8.35 -0.99 12.16
C LEU A 16 8.94 -2.33 12.66
N PHE A 17 8.21 -3.43 12.47
CA PHE A 17 8.60 -4.75 13.00
C PHE A 17 8.95 -5.74 11.90
N MET A 18 8.40 -5.55 10.70
CA MET A 18 8.55 -6.46 9.57
C MET A 18 9.23 -5.77 8.38
N PRO A 19 9.83 -6.55 7.46
CA PRO A 19 10.40 -5.96 6.26
C PRO A 19 9.33 -5.36 5.35
N TRP A 20 9.76 -4.59 4.36
CA TRP A 20 8.91 -3.79 3.45
C TRP A 20 7.82 -4.57 2.68
N TRP A 21 7.96 -5.89 2.50
CA TRP A 21 6.91 -6.73 1.89
C TRP A 21 5.63 -6.82 2.73
N SER A 22 5.72 -6.49 4.02
CA SER A 22 4.60 -6.53 4.95
C SER A 22 3.44 -5.61 4.58
N LEU A 23 3.67 -4.56 3.77
CA LEU A 23 2.64 -3.64 3.26
C LEU A 23 1.48 -4.35 2.55
N PHE A 24 1.73 -5.55 1.99
CA PHE A 24 0.72 -6.37 1.35
C PHE A 24 -0.34 -6.90 2.35
N ILE A 25 0.07 -7.28 3.55
CA ILE A 25 -0.77 -7.94 4.56
C ILE A 25 -1.96 -7.06 5.00
N PRO A 26 -1.76 -5.85 5.55
CA PRO A 26 -2.87 -5.02 6.01
C PRO A 26 -3.74 -4.57 4.84
N ALA A 27 -3.14 -4.32 3.67
CA ALA A 27 -3.91 -4.00 2.48
C ALA A 27 -4.83 -5.16 2.05
N LEU A 28 -4.35 -6.40 2.07
CA LEU A 28 -5.14 -7.60 1.79
C LEU A 28 -6.36 -7.72 2.71
N PHE A 29 -6.14 -7.67 4.03
CA PHE A 29 -7.22 -7.84 5.01
C PHE A 29 -8.23 -6.69 4.95
N ILE A 30 -7.76 -5.44 4.86
CA ILE A 30 -8.66 -4.28 4.78
C ILE A 30 -9.40 -4.24 3.44
N GLY A 31 -8.74 -4.59 2.34
CA GLY A 31 -9.36 -4.73 1.02
C GLY A 31 -10.47 -5.78 1.02
N ALA A 32 -10.24 -6.92 1.67
CA ALA A 32 -11.23 -7.97 1.84
C ALA A 32 -12.39 -7.58 2.75
N TRP A 33 -12.20 -6.72 3.75
CA TRP A 33 -13.27 -6.38 4.69
C TRP A 33 -14.10 -5.18 4.21
N LEU A 34 -13.43 -4.07 3.91
CA LEU A 34 -14.04 -2.73 3.85
C LEU A 34 -14.35 -2.24 2.44
N ILE A 35 -13.80 -2.89 1.40
CA ILE A 35 -13.92 -2.45 0.02
C ILE A 35 -14.82 -3.40 -0.77
N ASN A 36 -15.58 -2.85 -1.73
CA ASN A 36 -16.58 -3.57 -2.52
C ASN A 36 -16.38 -3.42 -4.05
N ARG A 37 -15.38 -2.65 -4.48
CA ARG A 37 -15.09 -2.37 -5.89
C ARG A 37 -13.58 -2.52 -6.14
N GLY A 38 -13.20 -3.25 -7.19
CA GLY A 38 -11.81 -3.60 -7.47
C GLY A 38 -10.89 -2.41 -7.70
N LEU A 39 -11.20 -1.53 -8.67
CA LEU A 39 -10.34 -0.37 -8.98
C LEU A 39 -10.18 0.60 -7.78
N PRO A 40 -11.26 0.98 -7.06
CA PRO A 40 -11.11 1.74 -5.81
C PRO A 40 -10.26 1.03 -4.75
N ALA A 41 -10.30 -0.32 -4.68
CA ALA A 41 -9.45 -1.06 -3.75
C ALA A 41 -7.96 -0.86 -4.06
N PHE A 42 -7.58 -0.96 -5.33
CA PHE A 42 -6.20 -0.71 -5.76
C PHE A 42 -5.75 0.71 -5.39
N ILE A 43 -6.53 1.74 -5.75
CA ILE A 43 -6.16 3.14 -5.48
C ILE A 43 -6.03 3.39 -3.98
N ILE A 44 -6.99 2.91 -3.17
CA ILE A 44 -6.96 3.09 -1.71
C ILE A 44 -5.75 2.36 -1.10
N GLY A 45 -5.46 1.13 -1.54
CA GLY A 45 -4.32 0.36 -1.07
C GLY A 45 -2.98 0.99 -1.46
N PHE A 46 -2.89 1.49 -2.69
CA PHE A 46 -1.70 2.14 -3.24
C PHE A 46 -1.36 3.41 -2.48
N PHE A 47 -2.31 4.34 -2.36
CA PHE A 47 -2.06 5.58 -1.63
C PHE A 47 -1.93 5.34 -0.13
N GLY A 48 -2.68 4.40 0.47
CA GLY A 48 -2.58 4.11 1.90
C GLY A 48 -1.19 3.57 2.29
N SER A 49 -0.70 2.56 1.57
CA SER A 49 0.60 1.93 1.87
C SER A 49 1.78 2.76 1.37
N GLY A 50 1.65 3.35 0.18
CA GLY A 50 2.66 4.25 -0.37
C GLY A 50 2.88 5.46 0.53
N LEU A 51 1.80 6.08 1.03
CA LEU A 51 1.92 7.23 1.92
C LEU A 51 2.48 6.84 3.29
N ALA A 52 2.08 5.70 3.84
CA ALA A 52 2.66 5.17 5.08
C ALA A 52 4.19 5.04 4.97
N TRP A 53 4.68 4.43 3.88
CA TRP A 53 6.11 4.24 3.70
C TRP A 53 6.84 5.53 3.33
N PHE A 54 6.21 6.40 2.53
CA PHE A 54 6.73 7.72 2.22
C PHE A 54 6.91 8.57 3.46
N ILE A 55 5.91 8.65 4.36
CA ILE A 55 6.01 9.41 5.62
C ILE A 55 7.19 8.89 6.45
N HIS A 56 7.36 7.56 6.52
CA HIS A 56 8.47 6.95 7.24
C HIS A 56 9.84 7.30 6.61
N ALA A 57 9.97 7.19 5.29
CA ALA A 57 11.20 7.54 4.57
C ALA A 57 11.50 9.05 4.63
N PHE A 58 10.48 9.88 4.56
CA PHE A 58 10.58 11.33 4.69
C PHE A 58 11.05 11.73 6.09
N TYR A 59 10.51 11.09 7.14
CA TYR A 59 11.00 11.29 8.49
C TYR A 59 12.50 10.95 8.62
N ILE A 60 12.94 9.82 8.05
CA ILE A 60 14.35 9.42 8.03
C ILE A 60 15.21 10.42 7.24
N HIS A 61 14.70 10.93 6.11
CA HIS A 61 15.37 11.93 5.30
C HIS A 61 15.68 13.19 6.11
N PHE A 62 14.67 13.78 6.77
CA PHE A 62 14.85 14.99 7.58
C PHE A 62 15.67 14.75 8.85
N SER A 63 15.54 13.58 9.47
CA SER A 63 16.29 13.26 10.69
C SER A 63 17.80 13.06 10.47
N ASN A 64 18.22 12.90 9.21
CA ASN A 64 19.61 12.63 8.83
C ASN A 64 20.11 13.63 7.78
N ASP A 65 19.54 14.84 7.74
CA ASP A 65 19.89 15.91 6.80
C ASP A 65 19.99 15.47 5.32
N GLY A 66 19.19 14.47 4.94
CA GLY A 66 19.15 13.91 3.59
C GLY A 66 20.36 13.06 3.17
N ILE A 67 21.34 12.81 4.05
CA ILE A 67 22.60 12.13 3.70
C ILE A 67 22.34 10.77 3.04
N LEU A 68 21.46 9.95 3.63
CA LEU A 68 21.19 8.59 3.14
C LEU A 68 20.53 8.62 1.75
N THR A 69 19.50 9.43 1.58
CA THR A 69 18.78 9.56 0.32
C THR A 69 19.63 10.17 -0.78
N THR A 70 20.56 11.07 -0.45
CA THR A 70 21.52 11.62 -1.42
C THR A 70 22.47 10.54 -1.90
N ARG A 71 23.03 9.73 -0.99
CA ARG A 71 23.88 8.59 -1.38
C ARG A 71 23.12 7.60 -2.26
N ILE A 72 21.88 7.27 -1.90
CA ILE A 72 21.04 6.41 -2.75
C ILE A 72 20.84 7.04 -4.13
N ALA A 73 20.52 8.34 -4.18
CA ALA A 73 20.31 9.06 -5.44
C ALA A 73 21.55 9.04 -6.35
N ASP A 74 22.74 9.17 -5.77
CA ASP A 74 24.01 9.09 -6.51
C ASP A 74 24.26 7.66 -7.01
N MET A 75 24.01 6.64 -6.17
CA MET A 75 24.19 5.22 -6.54
C MET A 75 23.29 4.78 -7.69
N ILE A 76 22.04 5.27 -7.73
CA ILE A 76 21.08 4.94 -8.79
C ILE A 76 21.10 5.94 -9.96
N GLY A 77 21.96 6.96 -9.90
CA GLY A 77 22.13 7.95 -10.97
C GLY A 77 20.97 8.94 -11.13
N THR A 78 20.12 9.14 -10.12
CA THR A 78 19.02 10.11 -10.19
C THR A 78 19.46 11.53 -9.84
N GLY A 79 20.56 11.69 -9.08
CA GLY A 79 21.13 12.99 -8.68
C GLY A 79 20.21 13.86 -7.80
N SER A 80 19.07 13.33 -7.36
CA SER A 80 18.09 14.06 -6.56
C SER A 80 17.45 13.16 -5.48
N PRO A 81 17.60 13.50 -4.18
CA PRO A 81 16.96 12.80 -3.07
C PRO A 81 15.43 12.75 -3.19
N TRP A 82 14.82 13.77 -3.79
CA TRP A 82 13.37 13.85 -3.99
C TRP A 82 12.85 12.74 -4.90
N VAL A 83 13.62 12.37 -5.91
CA VAL A 83 13.28 11.25 -6.81
C VAL A 83 13.29 9.93 -6.03
N VAL A 84 14.25 9.76 -5.13
CA VAL A 84 14.33 8.56 -4.26
C VAL A 84 13.10 8.46 -3.35
N LEU A 85 12.66 9.57 -2.76
CA LEU A 85 11.45 9.59 -1.93
C LEU A 85 10.18 9.27 -2.74
N LEU A 86 10.06 9.82 -3.95
CA LEU A 86 8.96 9.50 -4.85
C LEU A 86 8.96 8.02 -5.27
N LEU A 87 10.13 7.47 -5.60
CA LEU A 87 10.28 6.05 -5.90
C LEU A 87 9.87 5.20 -4.70
N THR A 88 10.24 5.59 -3.49
CA THR A 88 9.84 4.90 -2.25
C THR A 88 8.32 4.87 -2.11
N PHE A 89 7.64 6.00 -2.35
CA PHE A 89 6.17 6.06 -2.37
C PHE A 89 5.57 5.07 -3.39
N ILE A 90 6.10 5.05 -4.62
CA ILE A 90 5.61 4.18 -5.69
C ILE A 90 5.83 2.70 -5.33
N ILE A 91 7.04 2.34 -4.91
CA ILE A 91 7.42 0.96 -4.57
C ILE A 91 6.59 0.46 -3.38
N GLY A 92 6.28 1.31 -2.39
CA GLY A 92 5.39 0.93 -1.26
C GLY A 92 3.92 0.86 -1.63
N GLY A 93 3.52 1.70 -2.58
CA GLY A 93 2.15 1.70 -3.08
C GLY A 93 1.80 0.42 -3.83
N ILE A 94 2.70 -0.14 -4.64
CA ILE A 94 2.45 -1.34 -5.43
C ILE A 94 1.95 -2.54 -4.57
N PRO A 95 2.67 -3.02 -3.54
CA PRO A 95 2.22 -4.13 -2.72
C PRO A 95 0.92 -3.81 -1.97
N GLY A 96 0.73 -2.56 -1.56
CA GLY A 96 -0.53 -2.10 -0.97
C GLY A 96 -1.71 -2.16 -1.95
N GLY A 97 -1.54 -1.65 -3.16
CA GLY A 97 -2.57 -1.68 -4.20
C GLY A 97 -2.93 -3.11 -4.61
N LEU A 98 -1.90 -3.94 -4.83
CA LEU A 98 -2.08 -5.35 -5.17
C LEU A 98 -2.71 -6.17 -4.03
N GLY A 99 -2.32 -5.91 -2.78
CA GLY A 99 -2.95 -6.54 -1.61
C GLY A 99 -4.43 -6.18 -1.53
N ALA A 100 -4.76 -4.89 -1.58
CA ALA A 100 -6.13 -4.41 -1.45
C ALA A 100 -7.06 -4.92 -2.55
N ILE A 101 -6.63 -4.92 -3.81
CA ILE A 101 -7.44 -5.47 -4.91
C ILE A 101 -7.61 -6.98 -4.77
N THR A 102 -6.56 -7.72 -4.39
CA THR A 102 -6.64 -9.17 -4.16
C THR A 102 -7.68 -9.48 -3.08
N GLY A 103 -7.62 -8.79 -1.95
CA GLY A 103 -8.58 -8.97 -0.86
C GLY A 103 -10.01 -8.66 -1.30
N CYS A 104 -10.20 -7.55 -2.01
CA CYS A 104 -11.51 -7.15 -2.55
C CYS A 104 -12.07 -8.21 -3.52
N LEU A 105 -11.25 -8.73 -4.43
CA LEU A 105 -11.64 -9.75 -5.39
C LEU A 105 -11.99 -11.08 -4.71
N ILE A 106 -11.25 -11.49 -3.67
CA ILE A 106 -11.59 -12.67 -2.87
C ILE A 106 -12.99 -12.53 -2.28
N LYS A 107 -13.28 -11.40 -1.62
CA LYS A 107 -14.63 -11.13 -1.08
C LYS A 107 -15.71 -11.13 -2.15
N MET A 108 -15.47 -10.49 -3.30
CA MET A 108 -16.45 -10.43 -4.38
C MET A 108 -16.77 -11.83 -4.94
N ASN A 109 -15.75 -12.66 -5.14
CA ASN A 109 -15.93 -14.03 -5.62
C ASN A 109 -16.64 -14.92 -4.59
N LEU A 110 -16.33 -14.78 -3.30
CA LEU A 110 -17.02 -15.51 -2.24
C LEU A 110 -18.49 -15.12 -2.15
N LYS A 111 -18.81 -13.82 -2.25
CA LYS A 111 -20.20 -13.34 -2.23
C LYS A 111 -20.99 -13.80 -3.47
N ARG A 112 -20.36 -13.84 -4.65
CA ARG A 112 -20.99 -14.36 -5.88
C ARG A 112 -21.38 -15.83 -5.74
N ARG A 113 -20.51 -16.67 -5.16
CA ARG A 113 -20.80 -18.10 -4.94
C ARG A 113 -21.91 -18.37 -3.93
N ALA A 114 -22.10 -17.47 -2.96
CA ALA A 114 -23.15 -17.61 -1.95
C ALA A 114 -24.56 -17.29 -2.46
N VAL A 115 -24.70 -16.63 -3.61
CA VAL A 115 -25.97 -16.41 -4.29
C VAL A 115 -26.09 -17.47 -5.39
N PRO A 116 -26.95 -18.50 -5.24
CA PRO A 116 -27.06 -19.55 -6.24
C PRO A 116 -27.60 -18.98 -7.56
N ASP A 117 -27.04 -19.41 -8.70
CA ASP A 117 -27.45 -19.05 -10.07
C ASP A 117 -28.91 -19.47 -10.43
N THR A 118 -29.71 -19.91 -9.46
CA THR A 118 -31.10 -20.37 -9.65
C THR A 118 -32.12 -19.22 -9.64
N ALA A 119 -31.72 -17.97 -9.42
CA ALA A 119 -32.63 -16.82 -9.36
C ALA A 119 -32.85 -16.10 -10.71
N THR A 120 -32.34 -16.65 -11.81
CA THR A 120 -32.37 -16.03 -13.16
C THR A 120 -33.10 -16.85 -14.22
N ASN A 121 -34.05 -17.71 -13.83
CA ASN A 121 -35.01 -18.32 -14.75
C ASN A 121 -36.44 -17.95 -14.37
#